data_AF-A0A8T3Y5E4-F1
#
_entry.id   AF-A0A8T3Y5E4-F1
#
_cell.length_a   1.000
_cell.length_b   1.000
_cell.length_c   1.000
_cell.angle_alpha   90.00
_cell.angle_beta   90.00
_cell.angle_gamma   90.00
#
_symmetry.space_group_name_H-M   'P 1'
#
loop_
_entity.id
_entity.type
_entity.pdbx_description
1 polymer ?
#
loop_
_entity_poly.entity_id
_entity_poly.type
_entity_poly.pdbx_seq_one_letter_code
_entity_poly.pdbx_strand_id
1 'polypeptide(L)'
;MGETVNRRNRLEIIHDMLRVTNDLGGKILPTHLLYKSNLSHERMKGYLEELKEKKLITELQEKEKLFFAITDDGRRFLMQYKQLKEFTEAFGL
;
A
#
# COMPACT_ATOMS: atom_id res chain seq x y z
N MET A 1 -0.57 -28.80 10.14
CA MET A 1 -1.08 -27.44 10.42
C MET A 1 -1.10 -26.72 9.10
N GLY A 2 -2.25 -26.72 8.43
CA GLY A 2 -2.39 -26.17 7.09
C GLY A 2 -2.39 -24.65 7.18
N GLU A 3 -1.38 -24.04 6.56
CA GLU A 3 -1.30 -22.62 6.26
C GLU A 3 -2.64 -22.16 5.69
N THR A 4 -3.37 -21.33 6.43
CA THR A 4 -4.66 -20.80 5.99
C THR A 4 -4.42 -19.97 4.75
N VAL A 5 -4.90 -20.48 3.62
CA VAL A 5 -4.94 -19.85 2.29
C VAL A 5 -5.20 -18.35 2.43
N ASN A 6 -4.12 -17.58 2.43
CA ASN A 6 -4.12 -16.16 2.75
C ASN A 6 -4.71 -15.40 1.55
N ARG A 7 -6.04 -15.26 1.54
CA ARG A 7 -6.70 -14.21 0.76
C ARG A 7 -6.16 -12.90 1.31
N ARG A 8 -5.10 -12.37 0.68
CA ARG A 8 -4.52 -11.07 1.02
C ARG A 8 -5.65 -10.09 1.28
N ASN A 9 -5.81 -9.71 2.53
CA ASN A 9 -6.92 -8.87 2.91
C ASN A 9 -6.71 -7.51 2.24
N ARG A 10 -7.78 -6.83 1.84
CA ARG A 10 -7.71 -5.53 1.16
C ARG A 10 -6.78 -4.55 1.88
N LEU A 11 -6.85 -4.53 3.20
CA LEU A 11 -5.99 -3.73 4.07
C LEU A 11 -4.51 -4.15 4.02
N GLU A 12 -4.21 -5.45 3.92
CA GLU A 12 -2.83 -5.92 3.77
C GLU A 12 -2.23 -5.50 2.43
N ILE A 13 -3.04 -5.52 1.35
CA ILE A 13 -2.60 -5.03 0.03
C ILE A 13 -2.28 -3.54 0.08
N ILE A 14 -3.19 -2.75 0.66
CA ILE A 14 -3.02 -1.30 0.84
C ILE A 14 -1.76 -1.01 1.67
N HIS A 15 -1.58 -1.73 2.78
CA HIS A 15 -0.41 -1.61 3.63
C HIS A 15 0.88 -1.99 2.89
N ASP A 16 0.88 -3.10 2.13
CA ASP A 16 2.05 -3.54 1.37
C ASP A 16 2.42 -2.53 0.28
N MET A 17 1.45 -2.00 -0.47
CA MET A 17 1.69 -0.95 -1.48
C MET A 17 2.29 0.32 -0.86
N LEU A 18 1.71 0.79 0.25
CA LEU A 18 2.22 1.96 0.97
C LEU A 18 3.63 1.70 1.50
N ARG A 19 3.88 0.50 2.05
CA ARG A 19 5.18 0.11 2.58
C ARG A 19 6.23 0.06 1.49
N VAL A 20 5.95 -0.57 0.35
CA VAL A 20 6.85 -0.63 -0.82
C VAL A 20 7.14 0.77 -1.35
N THR A 21 6.12 1.64 -1.42
CA THR A 21 6.30 3.04 -1.83
C THR A 21 7.20 3.80 -0.86
N ASN A 22 7.03 3.58 0.45
CA ASN A 22 7.86 4.20 1.48
C ASN A 22 9.31 3.67 1.45
N ASP A 23 9.50 2.37 1.27
CA ASP A 23 10.82 1.70 1.18
C ASP A 23 11.65 2.21 -0.01
N LEU A 24 11.00 2.51 -1.13
CA LEU A 24 11.64 3.07 -2.34
C LEU A 24 11.95 4.58 -2.24
N GLY A 25 11.96 5.15 -1.04
CA GLY A 25 12.24 6.57 -0.82
C GLY A 25 10.99 7.46 -0.90
N GLY A 26 9.80 6.89 -0.71
CA GLY A 26 8.53 7.61 -0.66
C GLY A 26 7.92 7.91 -2.03
N LYS A 27 8.47 7.39 -3.12
CA LYS A 27 7.93 7.51 -4.47
C LYS A 27 8.16 6.24 -5.30
N ILE A 28 7.18 5.87 -6.11
CA ILE A 28 7.22 4.67 -6.94
C ILE A 28 6.54 4.89 -8.29
N LEU A 29 7.07 4.26 -9.33
CA LEU A 29 6.43 4.25 -10.63
C LEU A 29 5.21 3.30 -10.62
N PRO A 30 4.08 3.65 -11.27
CA PRO A 30 2.95 2.73 -11.50
C PRO A 30 3.44 1.37 -11.99
N THR A 31 4.36 1.37 -12.94
CA THR A 31 4.94 0.16 -13.55
C THR A 31 5.72 -0.68 -12.55
N HIS A 32 6.45 -0.05 -11.61
CA HIS A 32 7.19 -0.77 -10.56
C HIS A 32 6.25 -1.34 -9.50
N LEU A 33 5.23 -0.58 -9.10
CA LEU A 33 4.22 -1.06 -8.16
C LEU A 33 3.50 -2.29 -8.75
N LEU A 34 3.21 -2.27 -10.05
CA LEU A 34 2.58 -3.39 -10.73
C LEU A 34 3.45 -4.64 -10.68
N TYR A 35 4.73 -4.50 -11.01
CA TYR A 35 5.67 -5.61 -11.04
C TYR A 35 5.90 -6.21 -9.64
N LYS A 36 5.87 -5.38 -8.59
CA LYS A 36 6.05 -5.80 -7.20
C LYS A 36 4.79 -6.40 -6.56
N SER A 37 3.59 -5.95 -6.94
CA SER A 37 2.39 -6.23 -6.14
C SER A 37 1.81 -7.64 -6.34
N ASN A 38 2.24 -8.41 -7.36
CA ASN A 38 1.63 -9.71 -7.70
C ASN A 38 0.10 -9.63 -7.86
N LEU A 39 -0.40 -8.46 -8.30
CA LEU A 39 -1.81 -8.14 -8.49
C LEU A 39 -2.09 -7.84 -9.96
N SER A 40 -3.29 -8.18 -10.42
CA SER A 40 -3.78 -7.79 -11.75
C SER A 40 -3.91 -6.26 -11.84
N HIS A 41 -3.67 -5.73 -13.04
CA HIS A 41 -3.75 -4.29 -13.40
C HIS A 41 -5.01 -3.62 -12.82
N GLU A 42 -6.17 -4.25 -12.99
CA GLU A 42 -7.47 -3.72 -12.57
C GLU A 42 -7.60 -3.56 -11.06
N ARG A 43 -7.16 -4.58 -10.29
CA ARG A 43 -7.25 -4.53 -8.83
C ARG A 43 -6.35 -3.44 -8.27
N MET A 44 -5.13 -3.36 -8.79
CA MET A 44 -4.18 -2.33 -8.35
C MET A 44 -4.70 -0.93 -8.65
N LYS A 45 -5.31 -0.71 -9.81
CA LYS A 45 -5.92 0.59 -10.14
C LYS A 45 -7.03 0.94 -9.15
N GLY A 46 -7.92 0.01 -8.82
CA GLY A 46 -8.94 0.23 -7.81
C GLY A 46 -8.38 0.55 -6.41
N TYR A 47 -7.29 -0.09 -6.00
CA TYR A 47 -6.62 0.24 -4.74
C TYR A 47 -5.92 1.59 -4.78
N LEU A 48 -5.26 1.94 -5.90
CA LEU A 48 -4.63 3.23 -6.09
C LEU A 48 -5.65 4.37 -6.09
N GLU A 49 -6.79 4.18 -6.75
CA GLU A 49 -7.89 5.15 -6.72
C GLU A 49 -8.39 5.36 -5.30
N GLU A 50 -8.61 4.30 -4.52
CA GLU A 50 -9.05 4.46 -3.13
C GLU A 50 -7.97 5.10 -2.23
N LEU A 51 -6.69 4.72 -2.41
CA LEU A 51 -5.57 5.33 -1.72
C LEU A 51 -5.47 6.84 -2.02
N LYS A 52 -5.74 7.23 -3.27
CA LYS A 52 -5.75 8.61 -3.73
C LYS A 52 -6.97 9.37 -3.20
N GLU A 53 -8.15 8.77 -3.22
CA GLU A 53 -9.38 9.33 -2.62
C GLU A 53 -9.20 9.57 -1.13
N LYS A 54 -8.55 8.63 -0.42
CA LYS A 54 -8.21 8.77 1.00
C LYS A 54 -6.99 9.67 1.26
N LYS A 55 -6.41 10.29 0.22
CA LYS A 55 -5.22 11.15 0.29
C LYS A 55 -4.00 10.49 0.94
N LEU A 56 -3.91 9.17 0.86
CA LEU A 56 -2.78 8.38 1.37
C LEU A 56 -1.60 8.36 0.40
N ILE A 57 -1.88 8.54 -0.89
CA ILE A 57 -0.89 8.72 -1.95
C ILE A 57 -1.23 9.94 -2.80
N THR A 58 -0.22 10.48 -3.45
CA THR A 58 -0.34 11.56 -4.42
C THR A 58 0.35 11.18 -5.73
N GLU A 59 -0.10 11.76 -6.83
CA GLU A 59 0.51 11.61 -8.14
C GLU A 59 1.45 12.79 -8.36
N LEU A 60 2.71 12.49 -8.69
CA LEU A 60 3.74 13.46 -9.03
C LEU A 60 4.15 13.22 -10.47
N GLN A 61 4.04 14.25 -11.31
CA GLN A 61 4.56 14.22 -12.66
C GLN A 61 5.95 14.86 -12.65
N GLU A 62 6.98 14.05 -12.87
CA GLU A 62 8.38 14.46 -12.88
C GLU A 62 9.00 14.04 -14.21
N LYS A 63 9.57 15.00 -14.96
CA LYS A 63 10.29 14.74 -16.24
C LYS A 63 9.53 13.77 -17.17
N GLU A 64 8.28 14.09 -17.48
CA GLU A 64 7.38 13.32 -18.36
C GLU A 64 6.99 11.92 -17.85
N LYS A 65 7.38 11.55 -16.63
CA LYS A 65 6.99 10.30 -15.98
C LYS A 65 6.06 10.55 -14.80
N LEU A 66 5.04 9.71 -14.67
CA LEU A 66 4.11 9.75 -13.56
C LEU A 66 4.62 8.84 -12.44
N PHE A 67 4.72 9.39 -11.24
CA PHE A 67 5.13 8.73 -10.02
C PHE A 67 4.01 8.81 -8.98
N PHE A 68 3.85 7.78 -8.18
CA PHE A 68 3.03 7.82 -6.98
C PHE A 68 3.94 8.07 -5.80
N ALA A 69 3.67 9.11 -5.03
CA ALA A 69 4.35 9.39 -3.78
C ALA A 69 3.41 9.15 -2.60
N ILE A 70 3.96 8.60 -1.52
CA ILE A 70 3.23 8.45 -0.26
C ILE A 70 3.10 9.84 0.40
N THR A 71 1.91 10.16 0.88
CA THR A 71 1.67 11.40 1.65
C THR A 71 1.96 11.19 3.13
N ASP A 72 1.92 12.27 3.91
CA ASP A 72 2.02 12.18 5.37
C ASP A 72 0.89 11.31 5.96
N ASP A 73 -0.35 11.48 5.48
CA ASP A 73 -1.48 10.64 5.85
C ASP A 73 -1.25 9.16 5.53
N GLY A 74 -0.64 8.84 4.38
CA GLY A 74 -0.27 7.48 4.00
C GLY A 74 0.72 6.84 4.99
N ARG A 75 1.73 7.60 5.42
CA ARG A 75 2.69 7.16 6.43
C ARG A 75 2.04 6.97 7.80
N ARG A 76 1.13 7.87 8.16
CA ARG A 76 0.36 7.78 9.40
C ARG A 76 -0.56 6.57 9.39
N PHE A 77 -1.17 6.24 8.26
CA PHE A 77 -1.94 5.02 8.08
C PHE A 77 -1.10 3.76 8.25
N LEU A 78 0.11 3.70 7.66
CA LEU A 78 1.05 2.60 7.88
C LEU A 78 1.35 2.39 9.36
N MET A 79 1.64 3.48 10.08
CA MET A 79 1.95 3.42 11.51
C MET A 79 0.75 2.93 12.33
N GLN A 80 -0.44 3.48 12.09
CA GLN A 80 -1.66 3.06 12.78
C GLN A 80 -2.03 1.61 12.49
N TYR A 81 -1.88 1.15 11.25
CA TYR A 81 -2.13 -0.23 10.88
C TYR A 81 -1.16 -1.19 11.59
N LYS A 82 0.13 -0.83 11.65
CA LYS A 82 1.14 -1.60 12.37
C LYS A 82 0.80 -1.69 13.86
N GLN A 83 0.44 -0.56 14.48
CA GLN A 83 0.01 -0.52 15.88
C GLN A 83 -1.23 -1.37 16.13
N LEU A 84 -2.25 -1.28 15.25
CA LEU A 84 -3.46 -2.08 15.37
C LEU A 84 -3.16 -3.58 15.25
N LYS A 85 -2.28 -3.96 14.31
CA LYS A 85 -1.88 -5.34 14.09
C LYS A 85 -1.13 -5.90 15.31
N GLU A 86 -0.13 -5.16 15.80
CA GLU A 86 0.60 -5.49 17.04
C GLU A 86 -0.36 -5.58 18.24
N PHE A 87 -1.38 -4.71 18.30
CA PHE A 87 -2.40 -4.76 19.33
C PHE A 87 -3.29 -6.01 19.20
N THR A 88 -3.80 -6.34 18.01
CA THR A 88 -4.57 -7.58 17.81
C THR A 88 -3.76 -8.83 18.13
N GLU A 89 -2.48 -8.87 17.76
CA GLU A 89 -1.56 -9.98 18.09
C GLU A 89 -1.30 -10.04 19.61
N ALA A 90 -1.10 -8.90 20.28
CA ALA A 90 -0.90 -8.83 21.72
C ALA A 90 -2.16 -9.22 22.53
N PHE A 91 -3.35 -9.04 21.96
CA PHE A 91 -4.62 -9.42 22.56
C PHE A 91 -5.14 -10.80 22.10
N GLY A 92 -4.40 -11.51 21.24
CA GLY A 92 -4.59 -12.95 20.96
C GLY A 92 -5.90 -13.32 20.27
N LEU A 93 -6.47 -12.43 19.45
CA LEU A 93 -7.69 -12.69 18.65
C LEU A 93 -7.37 -13.29 17.27
#